data_AF-A0A940ADL2-F1
#
_entry.id   AF-A0A940ADL2-F1
#
_cell.length_a   1.000
_cell.length_b   1.000
_cell.length_c   1.000
_cell.angle_alpha   90.00
_cell.angle_beta   90.00
_cell.angle_gamma   90.00
#
_symmetry.space_group_name_H-M   'P 1'
#
loop_
_entity.id
_entity.type
_entity.pdbx_description
1 polymer ?
#
loop_
_entity_poly.entity_id
_entity_poly.type
_entity_poly.pdbx_seq_one_letter_code
_entity_poly.pdbx_strand_id
1 'polypeptide(L)'
;MPKIKRGYSCFEDITWKERIRENPVQKIKRWVTNVRRTYHRAKYGFCDFDVWEIDSWFLAVVPAMLEHLRNNHSGFPDAIYDYYPEIDRETDEDGEKASQKWNEILTEMITIFDELYPYEFRGISANHELTPKEVRQRREELKARGFELFSRWFFNLWD
;
A
#
# COMPACT_ATOMS: atom_id res chain seq x y z
N MET A 1 -3.35 0.39 16.62
CA MET A 1 -4.34 0.28 15.52
C MET A 1 -4.43 -1.18 15.08
N PRO A 2 -5.61 -1.75 14.81
CA PRO A 2 -5.71 -3.12 14.30
C PRO A 2 -4.95 -3.22 12.98
N LYS A 3 -4.10 -4.24 12.83
CA LYS A 3 -3.36 -4.49 11.57
C LYS A 3 -4.39 -4.54 10.44
N ILE A 4 -4.31 -3.57 9.52
CA ILE A 4 -5.09 -3.61 8.28
C ILE A 4 -4.73 -4.95 7.63
N LYS A 5 -5.73 -5.79 7.34
CA LYS A 5 -5.46 -7.01 6.55
C LYS A 5 -4.96 -6.53 5.20
N ARG A 6 -3.67 -6.77 4.93
CA ARG A 6 -3.00 -6.25 3.74
C ARG A 6 -3.41 -7.07 2.52
N GLY A 7 -3.82 -6.38 1.46
CA GLY A 7 -4.28 -6.98 0.21
C GLY A 7 -5.72 -6.63 -0.15
N TYR A 8 -5.96 -6.49 -1.45
CA TYR A 8 -7.27 -6.20 -2.00
C TYR A 8 -8.07 -7.51 -2.17
N SER A 9 -9.27 -7.59 -1.58
CA SER A 9 -10.09 -8.81 -1.66
C SER A 9 -10.40 -9.14 -3.11
N CYS A 10 -10.25 -10.42 -3.47
CA CYS A 10 -10.66 -10.88 -4.78
C CYS A 10 -12.18 -10.89 -4.97
N PHE A 11 -12.91 -10.82 -3.85
CA PHE A 11 -14.35 -10.94 -3.79
C PHE A 11 -14.97 -9.58 -3.51
N GLU A 12 -16.06 -9.29 -4.21
CA GLU A 12 -16.91 -8.14 -3.92
C GLU A 12 -17.36 -8.16 -2.45
N ASP A 13 -16.95 -7.13 -1.70
CA ASP A 13 -17.33 -6.95 -0.30
C ASP A 13 -18.76 -6.39 -0.25
N ILE A 14 -19.69 -7.25 0.14
CA ILE A 14 -21.07 -6.88 0.40
C ILE A 14 -21.40 -7.12 1.87
N THR A 15 -22.21 -6.24 2.44
CA THR A 15 -22.63 -6.35 3.83
C THR A 15 -23.44 -7.61 4.07
N TRP A 16 -23.44 -8.10 5.32
CA TRP A 16 -24.26 -9.25 5.71
C TRP A 16 -25.75 -9.03 5.41
N LYS A 17 -26.24 -7.78 5.54
CA LYS A 17 -27.63 -7.42 5.25
C LYS A 17 -27.96 -7.53 3.76
N GLU A 18 -27.04 -7.16 2.88
CA GLU A 18 -27.20 -7.30 1.43
C GLU A 18 -27.17 -8.78 1.02
N ARG A 19 -26.28 -9.58 1.63
CA ARG A 19 -26.16 -11.02 1.35
C ARG A 19 -27.46 -11.79 1.59
N ILE A 20 -28.22 -11.39 2.61
CA ILE A 20 -29.49 -12.02 2.98
C ILE A 20 -30.60 -11.63 2.01
N ARG A 21 -30.58 -10.41 1.49
CA ARG A 21 -31.59 -9.88 0.56
C ARG A 21 -31.35 -10.31 -0.89
N GLU A 22 -30.17 -10.84 -1.21
CA GLU A 22 -29.84 -11.32 -2.55
C GLU A 22 -30.65 -12.56 -2.95
N ASN A 23 -31.27 -12.48 -4.12
CA ASN A 23 -31.92 -13.61 -4.75
C ASN A 23 -30.88 -14.58 -5.37
N PRO A 24 -31.27 -15.83 -5.72
CA PRO A 24 -30.34 -16.82 -6.26
C PRO A 24 -29.60 -16.37 -7.52
N VAL A 25 -30.26 -15.62 -8.41
CA VAL A 25 -29.66 -15.11 -9.66
C VAL A 25 -28.54 -14.12 -9.36
N GLN A 26 -28.76 -13.20 -8.40
CA GLN A 26 -27.75 -12.25 -7.95
C GLN A 26 -26.55 -12.97 -7.33
N LYS A 27 -26.78 -14.01 -6.53
CA LYS A 27 -25.70 -14.83 -5.94
C LYS A 27 -24.84 -15.49 -7.03
N ILE A 28 -25.47 -16.10 -8.03
CA ILE A 28 -24.76 -16.73 -9.16
C ILE A 28 -23.98 -15.68 -9.95
N LYS A 29 -24.61 -14.55 -10.28
CA LYS A 29 -23.96 -13.45 -11.01
C LYS A 29 -22.72 -12.95 -10.28
N ARG A 30 -22.81 -12.69 -8.97
CA ARG A 30 -21.67 -12.28 -8.16
C ARG A 30 -20.57 -13.34 -8.16
N TRP A 31 -20.92 -14.62 -8.01
CA TRP A 31 -19.93 -15.70 -8.02
C TRP A 31 -19.16 -15.72 -9.36
N VAL A 32 -19.85 -15.65 -10.49
CA VAL A 32 -19.22 -15.58 -11.83
C VAL A 32 -18.32 -14.35 -11.94
N THR A 33 -18.79 -13.18 -11.48
CA THR A 33 -17.99 -11.95 -11.46
C THR A 33 -16.71 -12.12 -10.63
N ASN A 34 -16.80 -12.68 -9.43
CA ASN A 34 -15.66 -12.90 -8.54
C ASN A 34 -14.64 -13.85 -9.18
N VAL A 35 -15.10 -14.96 -9.77
CA VAL A 35 -14.21 -15.91 -10.48
C VAL A 35 -13.47 -15.20 -11.63
N ARG A 36 -14.19 -14.42 -12.45
CA ARG A 36 -13.57 -13.64 -13.54
C ARG A 36 -12.55 -12.64 -13.01
N ARG A 37 -12.86 -11.91 -11.94
CA ARG A 37 -11.94 -10.91 -11.34
C ARG A 37 -10.67 -11.58 -10.81
N THR A 38 -10.81 -12.73 -10.13
CA THR A 38 -9.66 -13.53 -9.68
C THR A 38 -8.79 -13.97 -10.85
N TYR A 39 -9.39 -14.46 -11.94
CA TYR A 39 -8.64 -14.83 -13.15
C TYR A 39 -7.89 -13.65 -13.75
N HIS A 40 -8.52 -12.47 -13.86
CA HIS A 40 -7.85 -11.28 -14.38
C HIS A 40 -6.66 -10.87 -13.49
N ARG A 41 -6.80 -10.86 -12.16
CA ARG A 41 -5.68 -10.55 -11.26
C ARG A 41 -4.55 -11.57 -11.36
N ALA A 42 -4.87 -12.86 -11.46
CA ALA A 42 -3.86 -13.90 -11.62
C ALA A 42 -3.13 -13.82 -12.96
N LYS A 43 -3.82 -13.44 -14.04
CA LYS A 43 -3.24 -13.40 -15.39
C LYS A 43 -2.56 -12.08 -15.74
N TYR A 44 -3.13 -10.95 -15.32
CA TYR A 44 -2.73 -9.60 -15.73
C TYR A 44 -2.23 -8.74 -14.57
N GLY A 45 -2.34 -9.20 -13.32
CA GLY A 45 -1.99 -8.44 -12.11
C GLY A 45 -3.13 -7.57 -11.57
N PHE A 46 -4.15 -7.26 -12.37
CA PHE A 46 -5.30 -6.45 -12.00
C PHE A 46 -6.58 -6.89 -12.73
N CYS A 47 -7.74 -6.45 -12.27
CA CYS A 47 -9.03 -6.62 -12.94
C CYS A 47 -9.72 -5.28 -13.19
N ASP A 48 -10.79 -5.28 -14.01
CA ASP A 48 -11.49 -4.05 -14.38
C ASP A 48 -11.97 -3.23 -13.17
N PHE A 49 -12.30 -3.89 -12.05
CA PHE A 49 -12.68 -3.19 -10.81
C PHE A 49 -11.51 -2.46 -10.17
N ASP A 50 -10.31 -3.04 -10.21
CA ASP A 50 -9.10 -2.38 -9.72
C ASP A 50 -8.76 -1.15 -10.57
N VAL A 51 -9.13 -1.16 -11.86
CA VAL A 51 -8.96 0.01 -12.74
C VAL A 51 -9.88 1.16 -12.33
N TRP A 52 -11.11 0.86 -11.90
CA TRP A 52 -12.04 1.88 -11.39
C TRP A 52 -11.59 2.51 -10.08
N GLU A 53 -10.84 1.77 -9.25
CA GLU A 53 -10.36 2.21 -7.93
C GLU A 53 -8.82 2.07 -7.82
N ILE A 54 -8.11 2.57 -8.84
CA ILE A 54 -6.66 2.35 -8.97
C ILE A 54 -5.86 2.93 -7.80
N ASP A 55 -6.31 4.03 -7.23
CA ASP A 55 -5.74 4.67 -6.06
C ASP A 55 -5.86 3.80 -4.80
N SER A 56 -7.07 3.28 -4.55
CA SER A 56 -7.35 2.38 -3.44
C SER A 56 -6.63 1.03 -3.60
N TRP A 57 -6.58 0.50 -4.82
CA TRP A 57 -5.78 -0.68 -5.14
C TRP A 57 -4.29 -0.44 -4.84
N PHE A 58 -3.73 0.68 -5.29
CA PHE A 58 -2.33 1.03 -5.06
C PHE A 58 -2.02 1.09 -3.56
N LEU A 59 -2.83 1.82 -2.80
CA LEU A 59 -2.65 2.00 -1.36
C LEU A 59 -2.92 0.73 -0.54
N ALA A 60 -3.64 -0.26 -1.09
CA ALA A 60 -3.81 -1.57 -0.45
C ALA A 60 -2.68 -2.55 -0.79
N VAL A 61 -2.18 -2.52 -2.03
CA VAL A 61 -1.27 -3.53 -2.58
C VAL A 61 0.18 -3.13 -2.43
N VAL A 62 0.56 -1.90 -2.78
CA VAL A 62 1.96 -1.46 -2.75
C VAL A 62 2.54 -1.47 -1.33
N PRO A 63 1.84 -1.00 -0.28
CA PRO A 63 2.34 -1.12 1.10
C PRO A 63 2.46 -2.56 1.59
N ALA A 64 1.64 -3.48 1.06
CA ALA A 64 1.76 -4.91 1.32
C ALA A 64 3.03 -5.48 0.69
N MET A 65 3.33 -5.09 -0.55
CA MET A 65 4.57 -5.47 -1.25
C MET A 65 5.80 -4.89 -0.55
N LEU A 66 5.76 -3.62 -0.16
CA LEU A 66 6.85 -2.97 0.58
C LEU A 66 7.13 -3.64 1.93
N GLU A 67 6.08 -4.05 2.67
CA GLU A 67 6.28 -4.81 3.91
C GLU A 67 6.87 -6.20 3.64
N HIS A 68 6.43 -6.86 2.56
CA HIS A 68 7.02 -8.13 2.16
C HIS A 68 8.51 -7.95 1.80
N LEU A 69 8.86 -6.92 1.03
CA LEU A 69 10.24 -6.56 0.71
C LEU A 69 11.05 -6.32 1.99
N ARG A 70 10.58 -5.44 2.87
CA ARG A 70 11.25 -5.13 4.16
C ARG A 70 11.49 -6.37 5.03
N ASN A 71 10.59 -7.35 5.00
CA ASN A 71 10.74 -8.54 5.83
C ASN A 71 11.61 -9.63 5.19
N ASN A 72 11.92 -9.54 3.88
CA ASN A 72 12.57 -10.62 3.13
C ASN A 72 13.72 -10.14 2.22
N HIS A 73 14.06 -8.85 2.22
CA HIS A 73 15.19 -8.33 1.45
C HIS A 73 16.50 -8.93 1.97
N SER A 74 17.44 -9.13 1.04
CA SER A 74 18.76 -9.69 1.34
C SER A 74 19.88 -8.67 1.15
N GLY A 75 19.58 -7.52 0.54
CA GLY A 75 20.53 -6.44 0.32
C GLY A 75 19.95 -5.11 0.75
N PHE A 76 20.62 -4.05 0.35
CA PHE A 76 20.12 -2.70 0.47
C PHE A 76 20.70 -1.87 -0.68
N PRO A 77 20.06 -0.75 -1.03
CA PRO A 77 20.52 0.08 -2.13
C PRO A 77 21.88 0.73 -1.84
N ASP A 78 22.82 0.63 -2.79
CA ASP A 78 24.12 1.33 -2.66
C ASP A 78 23.97 2.85 -2.54
N ALA A 79 22.90 3.39 -3.14
CA ALA A 79 22.52 4.80 -3.04
C ALA A 79 22.28 5.29 -1.60
N ILE A 80 22.13 4.39 -0.62
CA ILE A 80 22.10 4.77 0.81
C ILE A 80 23.36 5.53 1.20
N TYR A 81 24.54 5.08 0.76
CA TYR A 81 25.81 5.75 1.08
C TYR A 81 25.91 7.14 0.43
N ASP A 82 25.26 7.34 -0.73
CA ASP A 82 25.22 8.64 -1.40
C ASP A 82 24.28 9.64 -0.69
N TYR A 83 23.11 9.15 -0.22
CA TYR A 83 22.11 9.99 0.42
C TYR A 83 22.34 10.23 1.92
N TYR A 84 23.09 9.36 2.58
CA TYR A 84 23.35 9.41 4.02
C TYR A 84 24.86 9.32 4.30
N PRO A 85 25.61 10.42 4.12
CA PRO A 85 27.06 10.47 4.34
C PRO A 85 27.48 10.14 5.77
N GLU A 86 26.56 10.17 6.73
CA GLU A 86 26.79 9.71 8.10
C GLU A 86 27.00 8.19 8.20
N ILE A 87 26.57 7.44 7.18
CA ILE A 87 26.85 6.02 7.03
C ILE A 87 28.06 5.91 6.11
N ASP A 88 29.25 5.69 6.69
CA ASP A 88 30.47 5.55 5.92
C ASP A 88 30.66 4.09 5.48
N ARG A 89 30.75 3.88 4.17
CA ARG A 89 30.99 2.58 3.52
C ARG A 89 32.25 1.89 4.05
N GLU A 90 33.30 2.64 4.39
CA GLU A 90 34.53 2.05 4.94
C GLU A 90 34.33 1.52 6.36
N THR A 91 33.42 2.14 7.13
CA THR A 91 33.14 1.75 8.53
C THR A 91 31.96 0.79 8.68
N ASP A 92 31.20 0.58 7.61
CA ASP A 92 30.01 -0.28 7.56
C ASP A 92 30.32 -1.52 6.70
N GLU A 93 31.43 -2.20 6.99
CA GLU A 93 31.93 -3.34 6.21
C GLU A 93 30.87 -4.45 6.01
N ASP A 94 30.05 -4.70 7.05
CA ASP A 94 28.98 -5.69 7.02
C ASP A 94 27.63 -5.13 6.52
N GLY A 95 27.55 -3.83 6.21
CA GLY A 95 26.34 -3.17 5.72
C GLY A 95 25.20 -3.07 6.74
N GLU A 96 25.48 -3.25 8.03
CA GLU A 96 24.45 -3.28 9.08
C GLU A 96 23.70 -1.95 9.19
N LYS A 97 24.44 -0.83 9.15
CA LYS A 97 23.85 0.51 9.26
C LYS A 97 23.05 0.85 8.01
N ALA A 98 23.56 0.53 6.82
CA ALA A 98 22.84 0.74 5.58
C ALA A 98 21.57 -0.12 5.49
N SER A 99 21.63 -1.39 5.92
CA SER A 99 20.47 -2.29 6.00
C SER A 99 19.43 -1.78 7.00
N GLN A 100 19.85 -1.28 8.17
CA GLN A 100 18.95 -0.63 9.12
C GLN A 100 18.28 0.60 8.48
N LYS A 101 19.07 1.43 7.78
CA LYS A 101 18.53 2.62 7.13
C LYS A 101 17.51 2.28 6.05
N TRP A 102 17.74 1.20 5.31
CA TRP A 102 16.79 0.69 4.32
C TRP A 102 15.47 0.28 4.96
N ASN A 103 15.54 -0.44 6.09
CA ASN A 103 14.37 -0.83 6.87
C ASN A 103 13.55 0.37 7.39
N GLU A 104 14.23 1.44 7.81
CA GLU A 104 13.60 2.70 8.21
C GLU A 104 12.86 3.34 7.03
N ILE A 105 13.52 3.46 5.88
CA ILE A 105 12.96 4.04 4.66
C ILE A 105 11.72 3.27 4.20
N LEU A 106 11.80 1.94 4.12
CA LEU A 106 10.66 1.10 3.76
C LEU A 106 9.51 1.25 4.77
N THR A 107 9.82 1.30 6.06
CA THR A 107 8.83 1.50 7.12
C THR A 107 8.14 2.87 7.02
N GLU A 108 8.88 3.92 6.68
CA GLU A 108 8.33 5.25 6.46
C GLU A 108 7.37 5.27 5.26
N MET A 109 7.76 4.70 4.11
CA MET A 109 6.87 4.58 2.95
C MET A 109 5.57 3.84 3.29
N ILE A 110 5.70 2.68 3.94
CA ILE A 110 4.54 1.86 4.38
C ILE A 110 3.63 2.69 5.28
N THR A 111 4.20 3.38 6.27
CA THR A 111 3.42 4.16 7.24
C THR A 111 2.68 5.30 6.57
N ILE A 112 3.30 6.02 5.63
CA ILE A 112 2.65 7.11 4.90
C ILE A 112 1.47 6.60 4.09
N PHE A 113 1.63 5.51 3.35
CA PHE A 113 0.56 4.95 2.55
C PHE A 113 -0.55 4.32 3.39
N ASP A 114 -0.22 3.67 4.51
CA ASP A 114 -1.20 3.17 5.49
C ASP A 114 -2.00 4.32 6.13
N GLU A 115 -1.38 5.49 6.36
CA GLU A 115 -2.08 6.70 6.83
C GLU A 115 -2.96 7.33 5.74
N LEU A 116 -2.56 7.21 4.47
CA LEU A 116 -3.30 7.74 3.33
C LEU A 116 -4.54 6.89 3.00
N TYR A 117 -4.46 5.57 3.16
CA TYR A 117 -5.51 4.62 2.78
C TYR A 117 -6.92 4.88 3.37
N PRO A 118 -7.09 5.23 4.68
CA PRO A 118 -8.40 5.54 5.26
C PRO A 118 -9.13 6.70 4.60
N TYR A 119 -8.40 7.67 4.04
CA TYR A 119 -9.00 8.81 3.35
C TYR A 119 -9.68 8.41 2.05
N GLU A 120 -9.10 7.46 1.29
CA GLU A 120 -9.72 6.93 0.06
C GLU A 120 -10.81 5.89 0.37
N PHE A 121 -10.56 4.96 1.30
CA PHE A 121 -11.43 3.79 1.47
C PHE A 121 -12.67 4.04 2.33
N ARG A 122 -12.61 4.92 3.33
CA ARG A 122 -13.73 5.08 4.28
C ARG A 122 -14.51 6.37 4.11
N GLY A 123 -13.99 7.38 3.40
CA GLY A 123 -14.57 8.73 3.43
C GLY A 123 -14.69 9.30 4.86
N ILE A 124 -14.01 8.68 5.83
CA ILE A 124 -14.04 9.05 7.23
C ILE A 124 -12.89 10.03 7.45
N SER A 125 -13.23 11.23 7.92
CA SER A 125 -12.31 12.03 8.72
C SER A 125 -11.89 11.17 9.91
N ALA A 126 -10.78 10.44 9.80
CA ALA A 126 -10.30 9.53 10.84
C ALA A 126 -10.04 10.26 12.17
N ASN A 127 -10.00 11.60 12.15
CA ASN A 127 -9.91 12.46 13.31
C ASN A 127 -11.19 13.31 13.42
N HIS A 128 -11.92 13.17 14.52
CA HIS A 128 -13.04 14.06 14.87
C HIS A 128 -12.61 15.51 15.15
N GLU A 129 -11.30 15.78 15.06
CA GLU A 129 -10.64 17.04 15.42
C GLU A 129 -10.31 17.92 14.22
N LEU A 130 -10.36 17.39 12.99
CA LEU A 130 -9.97 18.12 11.79
C LEU A 130 -11.19 18.58 10.98
N THR A 131 -11.13 19.82 10.50
CA THR A 131 -12.10 20.34 9.53
C THR A 131 -11.95 19.66 8.16
N PRO A 132 -12.97 19.68 7.30
CA PRO A 132 -12.87 19.13 5.94
C PRO A 132 -11.72 19.73 5.11
N LYS A 133 -11.33 20.97 5.38
CA LYS A 133 -10.19 21.62 4.71
C LYS A 133 -8.86 21.03 5.18
N GLU A 134 -8.69 20.86 6.48
CA GLU A 134 -7.48 20.27 7.07
C GLU A 134 -7.33 18.80 6.68
N VAL A 135 -8.44 18.04 6.61
CA VAL A 135 -8.44 16.67 6.08
C VAL A 135 -7.91 16.62 4.64
N ARG A 136 -8.41 17.50 3.77
CA ARG A 136 -7.93 17.57 2.37
C ARG A 136 -6.46 17.97 2.30
N GLN A 137 -6.04 18.95 3.09
CA GLN A 137 -4.66 19.38 3.13
C GLN A 137 -3.73 18.26 3.61
N ARG A 138 -4.07 17.59 4.72
CA ARG A 138 -3.30 16.46 5.26
C ARG A 138 -3.18 15.32 4.25
N ARG A 139 -4.28 14.97 3.57
CA ARG A 139 -4.29 13.96 2.50
C ARG A 139 -3.28 14.32 1.39
N GLU A 140 -3.30 15.56 0.92
CA GLU A 140 -2.40 16.02 -0.13
C GLU A 140 -0.93 16.06 0.32
N GLU A 141 -0.67 16.46 1.57
CA GLU A 141 0.68 16.42 2.17
C GLU A 141 1.22 14.99 2.28
N LEU A 142 0.40 14.05 2.78
CA LEU A 142 0.77 12.64 2.87
C LEU A 142 1.02 12.03 1.49
N LYS A 143 0.16 12.31 0.51
CA LYS A 143 0.33 11.87 -0.87
C LYS A 143 1.65 12.39 -1.44
N ALA A 144 1.91 13.70 -1.34
CA ALA A 144 3.14 14.29 -1.84
C ALA A 144 4.38 13.65 -1.21
N ARG A 145 4.41 13.53 0.12
CA ARG A 145 5.54 12.95 0.85
C ARG A 145 5.75 11.47 0.50
N GLY A 146 4.68 10.70 0.43
CA GLY A 146 4.73 9.27 0.09
C GLY A 146 5.27 9.04 -1.33
N PHE A 147 4.78 9.81 -2.31
CA PHE A 147 5.26 9.70 -3.69
C PHE A 147 6.66 10.30 -3.89
N GLU A 148 7.07 11.32 -3.13
CA GLU A 148 8.46 11.81 -3.17
C GLU A 148 9.43 10.72 -2.72
N LEU A 149 9.16 10.09 -1.57
CA LEU A 149 10.00 9.02 -1.04
C LEU A 149 9.98 7.79 -1.97
N PHE A 150 8.80 7.39 -2.43
CA PHE A 150 8.65 6.28 -3.38
C PHE A 150 9.37 6.56 -4.70
N SER A 151 9.27 7.78 -5.25
CA SER A 151 9.94 8.18 -6.49
C SER A 151 11.45 8.16 -6.34
N ARG A 152 11.98 8.59 -5.18
CA ARG A 152 13.43 8.60 -4.91
C ARG A 152 14.03 7.21 -4.99
N TRP A 153 13.34 6.22 -4.44
CA TRP A 153 13.82 4.85 -4.31
C TRP A 153 13.25 3.88 -5.35
N PHE A 154 12.50 4.37 -6.34
CA PHE A 154 11.72 3.51 -7.24
C PHE A 154 12.56 2.43 -7.93
N PHE A 155 13.76 2.78 -8.38
CA PHE A 155 14.68 1.85 -9.05
C PHE A 155 15.51 0.97 -8.09
N ASN A 156 15.24 1.07 -6.80
CA ASN A 156 15.88 0.31 -5.73
C ASN A 156 14.90 -0.61 -4.98
N LEU A 157 13.63 -0.65 -5.38
CA LEU A 157 12.60 -1.53 -4.81
C LEU A 157 12.72 -2.99 -5.29
N TRP A 158 13.95 -3.49 -5.30
CA TRP A 158 14.33 -4.87 -5.59
C TRP A 158 15.55 -5.32 -4.75
N ASP A 159 16.22 -4.38 -4.06
CA ASP A 159 17.33 -4.58 -3.13
C ASP A 159 16.83 -5.12 -1.76
#